data_AF-A0A7U9RW44-F1
#
_entry.id   AF-A0A7U9RW44-F1
#
_cell.length_a   1.000
_cell.length_b   1.000
_cell.length_c   1.000
_cell.angle_alpha   90.00
_cell.angle_beta   90.00
_cell.angle_gamma   90.00
#
_symmetry.space_group_name_H-M   'P 1'
#
loop_
_entity.id
_entity.type
_entity.pdbx_description
1 polymer ?
#
loop_
_entity_poly.entity_id
_entity_poly.type
_entity_poly.pdbx_seq_one_letter_code
_entity_poly.pdbx_strand_id
1 'polypeptide(L)'
;MKRGKIILWVSVIIALAIAALIYFNWNPEHLLRMNEKTVFLADIEQNGREAYIGSLAGADIPRINGKEEFQTTPEPAFTAEPVDVVYTGAYELKSWVDPYIYRRTRKGRKYGAPKRKAQFLQYKNPDGIFQNHTDYLPFYLLKLPDETYILAQIPKSYAKDIQNGKSVTLPIGKKVMKGIPKSLHQLCDQYDADTGCVYYAFCDEWQEKHQTAVFVIRAGVVSVVFFGIAISLILIGNKVFGVKDA
;
A
#
# COMPACT_ATOMS: atom_id res chain seq x y z
N MET A 1 -3.63 29.55 31.99
CA MET A 1 -4.25 28.20 31.94
C MET A 1 -3.73 27.38 33.13
N LYS A 2 -4.57 26.69 33.91
CA LYS A 2 -4.11 25.91 35.09
C LYS A 2 -3.06 24.87 34.65
N ARG A 3 -1.96 24.68 35.39
CA ARG A 3 -0.84 23.78 35.04
C ARG A 3 -1.29 22.37 34.64
N GLY A 4 -2.24 21.78 35.37
CA GLY A 4 -2.83 20.48 35.03
C GLY A 4 -3.54 20.43 33.66
N LYS A 5 -4.22 21.52 33.25
CA LYS A 5 -4.82 21.59 31.91
C LYS A 5 -3.74 21.60 30.82
N ILE A 6 -2.63 22.32 31.02
CA ILE A 6 -1.52 22.37 30.05
C ILE A 6 -0.93 20.97 29.87
N ILE A 7 -0.64 20.25 30.96
CA ILE A 7 -0.08 18.89 30.91
C ILE A 7 -1.01 17.94 30.15
N LEU A 8 -2.32 18.02 30.41
CA LEU A 8 -3.32 17.20 29.72
C LEU A 8 -3.31 17.48 28.22
N TRP A 9 -3.42 18.76 27.82
CA TRP A 9 -3.41 19.14 26.40
C TRP A 9 -2.14 18.70 25.69
N VAL A 10 -0.96 18.96 26.26
CA VAL A 10 0.33 18.59 25.66
C VAL A 10 0.47 17.08 25.53
N SER A 11 0.12 16.32 26.57
CA SER A 11 0.19 14.85 26.57
C SER A 11 -0.71 14.25 25.48
N VAL A 12 -1.93 14.77 25.35
CA VAL A 12 -2.88 14.31 24.32
C VAL A 12 -2.37 14.63 22.91
N ILE A 13 -1.80 15.81 22.68
CA ILE A 13 -1.26 16.18 21.36
C ILE A 13 -0.10 15.27 20.97
N ILE A 14 0.84 15.00 21.91
CA ILE A 14 1.97 14.12 21.66
C ILE A 14 1.49 12.68 21.38
N ALA A 15 0.56 12.18 22.21
CA ALA A 15 -0.01 10.84 22.00
C ALA A 15 -0.72 10.73 20.65
N LEU A 16 -1.48 11.75 20.25
CA LEU A 16 -2.16 11.81 18.95
C LEU A 16 -1.15 11.80 17.80
N ALA A 17 -0.07 12.56 17.90
CA ALA A 17 0.97 12.60 16.88
C ALA A 17 1.64 11.22 16.69
N ILE A 18 1.99 10.54 17.79
CA ILE A 18 2.59 9.20 17.74
C ILE A 18 1.59 8.17 17.17
N ALA A 19 0.34 8.22 17.62
CA ALA A 19 -0.74 7.37 17.13
C ALA A 19 -0.96 7.55 15.63
N ALA A 20 -0.96 8.80 15.15
CA ALA A 20 -1.06 9.11 13.72
C ALA A 20 0.12 8.56 12.92
N LEU A 21 1.37 8.72 13.41
CA LEU A 21 2.55 8.17 12.75
C LEU A 21 2.47 6.65 12.59
N ILE A 22 2.02 5.93 13.64
CA ILE A 22 1.81 4.48 13.57
C ILE A 22 0.72 4.14 12.56
N TYR A 23 -0.41 4.85 12.58
CA TYR A 23 -1.52 4.63 11.65
C TYR A 23 -1.07 4.72 10.18
N PHE A 24 -0.29 5.74 9.83
CA PHE A 24 0.14 5.94 8.44
C PHE A 24 1.31 5.04 8.02
N ASN A 25 2.14 4.59 8.96
CA ASN A 25 3.31 3.81 8.63
C ASN A 25 3.11 2.29 8.70
N TRP A 26 2.19 1.82 9.56
CA TRP A 26 2.00 0.39 9.84
C TRP A 26 0.89 -0.25 9.01
N ASN A 27 1.20 -1.41 8.39
CA ASN A 27 0.25 -2.18 7.62
C ASN A 27 -0.04 -3.55 8.27
N PRO A 28 -1.26 -3.81 8.76
CA PRO A 28 -1.60 -5.09 9.39
C PRO A 28 -1.85 -6.23 8.39
N GLU A 29 -1.71 -6.00 7.08
CA GLU A 29 -1.85 -7.05 6.06
C GLU A 29 -0.96 -8.27 6.36
N HIS A 30 0.25 -8.06 6.88
CA HIS A 30 1.13 -9.16 7.31
C HIS A 30 0.47 -10.06 8.36
N LEU A 31 -0.31 -9.51 9.30
CA LEU A 31 -0.98 -10.31 10.34
C LEU A 31 -2.07 -11.21 9.73
N LEU A 32 -2.79 -10.70 8.73
CA LEU A 32 -3.84 -11.45 8.05
C LEU A 32 -3.27 -12.48 7.07
N ARG A 33 -2.06 -12.25 6.57
CA ARG A 33 -1.36 -13.12 5.61
C ARG A 33 -0.30 -14.03 6.24
N MET A 34 -0.16 -14.03 7.57
CA MET A 34 0.89 -14.78 8.25
C MET A 34 0.83 -16.30 8.00
N ASN A 35 -0.36 -16.82 7.69
CA ASN A 35 -0.59 -18.24 7.35
C ASN A 35 -0.84 -18.47 5.86
N GLU A 36 -0.51 -17.50 4.99
CA GLU A 36 -0.63 -17.64 3.55
C GLU A 36 0.34 -18.72 3.06
N LYS A 37 -0.18 -19.73 2.37
CA LYS A 37 0.65 -20.81 1.82
C LYS A 37 1.42 -20.29 0.62
N THR A 38 2.69 -20.68 0.50
CA THR A 38 3.45 -20.51 -0.73
C THR A 38 2.80 -21.34 -1.83
N VAL A 39 2.59 -20.73 -2.99
CA VAL A 39 1.95 -21.36 -4.14
C VAL A 39 3.04 -21.84 -5.09
N PHE A 40 2.92 -23.10 -5.52
CA PHE A 40 3.83 -23.73 -6.47
C PHE A 40 3.17 -23.83 -7.86
N LEU A 41 3.95 -24.13 -8.91
CA LEU A 41 3.46 -24.33 -10.28
C LEU A 41 2.36 -25.39 -10.33
N ALA A 42 2.49 -26.48 -9.56
CA ALA A 42 1.51 -27.55 -9.50
C ALA A 42 0.12 -27.06 -9.04
N ASP A 43 0.06 -26.08 -8.14
CA ASP A 43 -1.20 -25.50 -7.67
C ASP A 43 -1.85 -24.64 -8.77
N ILE A 44 -1.02 -23.91 -9.52
CA ILE A 44 -1.44 -23.04 -10.63
C ILE A 44 -1.99 -23.88 -11.80
N GLU A 45 -1.35 -25.00 -12.11
CA GLU A 45 -1.81 -25.95 -13.13
C GLU A 45 -3.17 -26.57 -12.79
N GLN A 46 -3.46 -26.78 -11.50
CA GLN A 46 -4.71 -27.40 -11.05
C GLN A 46 -5.90 -26.44 -10.95
N ASN A 47 -5.70 -25.24 -10.38
CA ASN A 47 -6.81 -24.32 -10.08
C ASN A 47 -6.83 -23.05 -10.95
N GLY A 48 -5.87 -22.92 -11.86
CA GLY A 48 -5.73 -21.77 -12.74
C GLY A 48 -5.02 -20.58 -12.08
N ARG A 49 -4.30 -19.81 -12.91
CA ARG A 49 -3.45 -18.69 -12.47
C ARG A 49 -4.20 -17.61 -11.70
N GLU A 50 -5.37 -17.22 -12.18
CA GLU A 50 -6.03 -15.98 -11.72
C GLU A 50 -6.30 -15.99 -10.22
N ALA A 51 -6.55 -17.18 -9.66
CA ALA A 51 -6.77 -17.40 -8.24
C ALA A 51 -5.54 -17.11 -7.36
N TYR A 52 -4.34 -17.12 -7.93
CA TYR A 52 -3.07 -17.03 -7.17
C TYR A 52 -2.30 -15.73 -7.37
N ILE A 53 -2.80 -14.80 -8.18
CA ILE A 53 -2.16 -13.49 -8.36
C ILE A 53 -2.10 -12.76 -7.01
N GLY A 54 -0.92 -12.25 -6.65
CA GLY A 54 -0.68 -11.58 -5.38
C GLY A 54 -0.49 -12.51 -4.17
N SER A 55 -0.39 -13.83 -4.41
CA SER A 55 0.00 -14.84 -3.40
C SER A 55 1.52 -14.98 -3.32
N LEU A 56 2.02 -15.57 -2.23
CA LEU A 56 3.44 -15.85 -2.04
C LEU A 56 3.95 -16.85 -3.09
N ALA A 57 5.01 -16.47 -3.79
CA ALA A 57 5.60 -17.31 -4.83
C ALA A 57 6.48 -18.42 -4.24
N GLY A 58 6.25 -19.66 -4.68
CA GLY A 58 7.14 -20.79 -4.44
C GLY A 58 8.47 -20.67 -5.19
N ALA A 59 9.43 -21.51 -4.81
CA ALA A 59 10.77 -21.51 -5.40
C ALA A 59 10.81 -21.99 -6.87
N ASP A 60 9.78 -22.71 -7.30
CA ASP A 60 9.63 -23.25 -8.65
C ASP A 60 9.06 -22.23 -9.65
N ILE A 61 8.48 -21.12 -9.16
CA ILE A 61 7.91 -20.08 -10.02
C ILE A 61 9.04 -19.32 -10.75
N PRO A 62 8.96 -19.15 -12.08
CA PRO A 62 9.95 -18.43 -12.86
C PRO A 62 10.20 -17.01 -12.32
N ARG A 63 11.49 -16.68 -12.14
CA ARG A 63 11.95 -15.37 -11.66
C ARG A 63 12.47 -14.56 -12.84
N ILE A 64 11.86 -13.42 -13.06
CA ILE A 64 12.25 -12.51 -14.12
C ILE A 64 13.43 -11.67 -13.63
N ASN A 65 14.51 -11.69 -14.40
CA ASN A 65 15.73 -10.96 -14.10
C ASN A 65 15.88 -9.68 -14.92
N GLY A 66 15.03 -9.48 -15.94
CA GLY A 66 15.18 -8.37 -16.85
C GLY A 66 13.96 -7.94 -17.64
N LYS A 67 14.06 -6.76 -18.27
CA LYS A 67 13.01 -6.14 -19.11
C LYS A 67 12.70 -7.00 -20.33
N GLU A 68 13.70 -7.51 -21.03
CA GLU A 68 13.49 -8.35 -22.22
C GLU A 68 12.78 -9.66 -21.83
N GLU A 69 13.23 -10.31 -20.77
CA GLU A 69 12.58 -11.50 -20.21
C GLU A 69 11.14 -11.17 -19.77
N PHE A 70 10.92 -10.01 -19.13
CA PHE A 70 9.59 -9.52 -18.83
C PHE A 70 8.72 -9.35 -20.07
N GLN A 71 9.25 -9.01 -21.23
CA GLN A 71 8.45 -8.87 -22.45
C GLN A 71 8.17 -10.24 -23.08
N THR A 72 9.19 -11.09 -23.19
CA THR A 72 9.12 -12.36 -23.94
C THR A 72 8.49 -13.50 -23.15
N THR A 73 8.56 -13.50 -21.81
CA THR A 73 8.10 -14.63 -20.99
C THR A 73 6.62 -14.92 -21.26
N PRO A 74 6.28 -16.12 -21.79
CA PRO A 74 4.90 -16.53 -21.98
C PRO A 74 4.19 -16.66 -20.64
N GLU A 75 2.92 -16.33 -20.59
CA GLU A 75 2.14 -16.45 -19.36
C GLU A 75 1.88 -17.92 -19.03
N PRO A 76 2.27 -18.38 -17.83
CA PRO A 76 1.19 -18.68 -16.89
C PRO A 76 1.39 -18.13 -15.48
N ALA A 77 2.60 -17.83 -15.00
CA ALA A 77 2.84 -17.15 -13.72
C ALA A 77 4.33 -16.86 -13.56
N PHE A 78 4.67 -15.72 -12.98
CA PHE A 78 6.07 -15.35 -12.75
C PHE A 78 6.20 -14.39 -11.58
N THR A 79 7.39 -14.34 -11.01
CA THR A 79 7.77 -13.41 -9.94
C THR A 79 9.02 -12.62 -10.35
N ALA A 80 9.43 -11.64 -9.56
CA ALA A 80 10.67 -10.92 -9.74
C ALA A 80 11.32 -10.63 -8.37
N GLU A 81 12.64 -10.45 -8.39
CA GLU A 81 13.44 -10.06 -7.23
C GLU A 81 14.13 -8.74 -7.57
N PRO A 82 13.43 -7.62 -7.43
CA PRO A 82 13.98 -6.31 -7.78
C PRO A 82 15.08 -5.91 -6.79
N VAL A 83 16.08 -5.22 -7.31
CA VAL A 83 17.22 -4.68 -6.55
C VAL A 83 16.88 -3.33 -5.95
N ASP A 84 16.11 -2.51 -6.68
CA ASP A 84 15.73 -1.17 -6.25
C ASP A 84 14.33 -0.79 -6.73
N VAL A 85 13.75 0.26 -6.14
CA VAL A 85 12.42 0.77 -6.48
C VAL A 85 12.39 2.29 -6.53
N VAL A 86 11.88 2.82 -7.64
CA VAL A 86 11.66 4.25 -7.83
C VAL A 86 10.16 4.56 -7.69
N TYR A 87 9.86 5.48 -6.78
CA TYR A 87 8.50 5.93 -6.50
C TYR A 87 8.07 6.96 -7.55
N THR A 88 7.09 6.61 -8.37
CA THR A 88 6.68 7.47 -9.50
C THR A 88 5.75 8.61 -9.10
N GLY A 89 5.07 8.48 -7.96
CA GLY A 89 4.04 9.40 -7.51
C GLY A 89 2.75 9.34 -8.35
N ALA A 90 2.69 8.49 -9.36
CA ALA A 90 1.49 8.20 -10.15
C ALA A 90 0.69 7.09 -9.47
N TYR A 91 -0.63 7.26 -9.46
CA TYR A 91 -1.57 6.39 -8.77
C TYR A 91 -2.76 6.09 -9.67
N GLU A 92 -3.23 4.84 -9.69
CA GLU A 92 -4.41 4.39 -10.43
C GLU A 92 -5.55 4.06 -9.47
N LEU A 93 -6.78 4.42 -9.83
CA LEU A 93 -7.96 4.05 -9.05
C LEU A 93 -8.11 2.52 -9.05
N LYS A 94 -8.25 1.92 -7.86
CA LYS A 94 -8.49 0.48 -7.69
C LYS A 94 -9.73 0.05 -8.49
N SER A 95 -9.64 -1.09 -9.16
CA SER A 95 -10.74 -1.66 -9.96
C SER A 95 -12.00 -1.95 -9.12
N TRP A 96 -11.82 -2.33 -7.86
CA TRP A 96 -12.90 -2.65 -6.91
C TRP A 96 -13.45 -1.44 -6.12
N VAL A 97 -12.98 -0.22 -6.37
CA VAL A 97 -13.46 0.98 -5.68
C VAL A 97 -14.54 1.67 -6.51
N ASP A 98 -15.63 2.11 -5.86
CA ASP A 98 -16.69 2.89 -6.52
C ASP A 98 -16.09 4.10 -7.25
N PRO A 99 -16.21 4.17 -8.59
CA PRO A 99 -15.66 5.27 -9.37
C PRO A 99 -16.43 6.56 -9.20
N TYR A 100 -17.56 6.56 -8.48
CA TYR A 100 -18.41 7.71 -8.27
C TYR A 100 -18.45 8.15 -6.81
N ILE A 101 -18.44 9.47 -6.61
CA ILE A 101 -18.67 10.09 -5.30
C ILE A 101 -20.05 10.73 -5.32
N TYR A 102 -20.91 10.30 -4.40
CA TYR A 102 -22.22 10.89 -4.16
C TYR A 102 -22.11 11.97 -3.09
N ARG A 103 -22.41 13.23 -3.46
CA ARG A 103 -22.21 14.39 -2.56
C ARG A 103 -23.32 14.61 -1.54
N ARG A 104 -24.53 14.08 -1.76
CA ARG A 104 -25.67 14.36 -0.88
C ARG A 104 -26.48 13.10 -0.64
N THR A 105 -26.57 12.71 0.61
CA THR A 105 -27.47 11.66 1.09
C THR A 105 -28.46 12.33 2.05
N ARG A 106 -29.73 12.46 1.68
CA ARG A 106 -30.79 12.97 2.56
C ARG A 106 -31.81 11.86 2.77
N LYS A 107 -32.03 11.45 4.03
CA LYS A 107 -32.94 10.34 4.39
C LYS A 107 -32.67 9.06 3.55
N GLY A 108 -31.39 8.69 3.39
CA GLY A 108 -30.99 7.49 2.63
C GLY A 108 -31.09 7.61 1.10
N ARG A 109 -31.64 8.69 0.55
CA ARG A 109 -31.70 8.92 -0.91
C ARG A 109 -30.50 9.73 -1.37
N LYS A 110 -29.81 9.21 -2.39
CA LYS A 110 -28.69 9.87 -3.08
C LYS A 110 -29.26 10.96 -3.99
N TYR A 111 -28.84 12.21 -3.82
CA TYR A 111 -29.30 13.35 -4.62
C TYR A 111 -28.13 14.05 -5.33
N GLY A 112 -28.36 14.47 -6.57
CA GLY A 112 -27.40 15.17 -7.42
C GLY A 112 -26.58 14.25 -8.33
N ALA A 113 -26.00 14.82 -9.38
CA ALA A 113 -25.16 14.08 -10.32
C ALA A 113 -23.91 13.54 -9.60
N PRO A 114 -23.60 12.24 -9.73
CA PRO A 114 -22.38 11.67 -9.16
C PRO A 114 -21.15 12.32 -9.80
N LYS A 115 -20.14 12.64 -9.00
CA LYS A 115 -18.85 13.10 -9.52
C LYS A 115 -17.96 11.87 -9.73
N ARG A 116 -17.45 11.67 -10.95
CA ARG A 116 -16.48 10.62 -11.24
C ARG A 116 -15.14 10.93 -10.58
N LYS A 117 -14.56 9.95 -9.89
CA LYS A 117 -13.18 9.98 -9.38
C LYS A 117 -12.22 10.04 -10.59
N ALA A 118 -11.08 10.69 -10.41
CA ALA A 118 -10.05 10.65 -11.44
C ALA A 118 -9.54 9.21 -11.56
N GLN A 119 -9.29 8.74 -12.78
CA GLN A 119 -8.69 7.40 -12.97
C GLN A 119 -7.25 7.39 -12.48
N PHE A 120 -6.53 8.50 -12.68
CA PHE A 120 -5.15 8.66 -12.26
C PHE A 120 -4.99 9.88 -11.37
N LEU A 121 -4.11 9.76 -10.36
CA LEU A 121 -3.63 10.86 -9.55
C LEU A 121 -2.11 10.96 -9.66
N GLN A 122 -1.60 12.18 -9.64
CA GLN A 122 -0.17 12.46 -9.56
C GLN A 122 0.11 13.25 -8.29
N TYR A 123 0.92 12.69 -7.40
CA TYR A 123 1.40 13.37 -6.20
C TYR A 123 2.81 13.91 -6.44
N LYS A 124 3.05 15.13 -5.94
CA LYS A 124 4.39 15.77 -6.01
C LYS A 124 5.40 15.12 -5.08
N ASN A 125 4.94 14.62 -3.93
CA ASN A 125 5.74 13.84 -3.01
C ASN A 125 5.26 12.38 -3.11
N PRO A 126 5.99 11.49 -3.81
CA PRO A 126 5.63 10.09 -4.05
C PRO A 126 5.61 9.19 -2.81
N ASP A 127 6.20 9.64 -1.71
CA ASP A 127 6.39 8.85 -0.48
C ASP A 127 5.58 9.43 0.70
N GLY A 128 4.85 10.52 0.45
CA GLY A 128 4.15 11.28 1.46
C GLY A 128 3.03 10.51 2.17
N ILE A 129 2.86 10.78 3.48
CA ILE A 129 1.85 10.14 4.33
C ILE A 129 0.40 10.53 4.00
N PHE A 130 0.17 11.60 3.23
CA PHE A 130 -1.15 12.15 2.90
C PHE A 130 -1.72 11.68 1.56
N GLN A 131 -1.17 10.61 0.99
CA GLN A 131 -1.64 10.05 -0.28
C GLN A 131 -2.88 9.17 -0.08
N ASN A 132 -3.74 9.12 -1.08
CA ASN A 132 -4.96 8.32 -1.03
C ASN A 132 -4.69 6.86 -1.41
N HIS A 133 -4.00 6.14 -0.52
CA HIS A 133 -3.76 4.70 -0.66
C HIS A 133 -5.02 3.83 -0.47
N THR A 134 -6.07 4.40 0.10
CA THR A 134 -7.34 3.70 0.31
C THR A 134 -7.99 3.39 -1.02
N ASP A 135 -8.09 4.40 -1.90
CA ASP A 135 -8.79 4.26 -3.17
C ASP A 135 -7.87 3.99 -4.36
N TYR A 136 -6.57 4.30 -4.25
CA TYR A 136 -5.64 4.23 -5.37
C TYR A 136 -4.43 3.33 -5.12
N LEU A 137 -3.96 2.68 -6.19
CA LEU A 137 -2.75 1.88 -6.25
C LEU A 137 -1.58 2.70 -6.80
N PRO A 138 -0.42 2.72 -6.11
CA PRO A 138 0.78 3.36 -6.61
C PRO A 138 1.38 2.60 -7.79
N PHE A 139 1.94 3.34 -8.75
CA PHE A 139 2.89 2.82 -9.72
C PHE A 139 4.32 2.96 -9.21
N TYR A 140 5.13 1.95 -9.50
CA TYR A 140 6.55 1.88 -9.17
C TYR A 140 7.34 1.53 -10.42
N LEU A 141 8.56 2.06 -10.54
CA LEU A 141 9.55 1.49 -11.44
C LEU A 141 10.43 0.57 -10.61
N LEU A 142 10.47 -0.71 -10.97
CA LEU A 142 11.31 -1.70 -10.31
C LEU A 142 12.57 -1.89 -11.13
N LYS A 143 13.72 -1.76 -10.46
CA LYS A 143 15.01 -2.09 -11.04
C LYS A 143 15.25 -3.58 -10.87
N LEU A 144 15.43 -4.29 -11.96
CA LEU A 144 15.70 -5.72 -11.97
C LEU A 144 17.21 -6.01 -11.87
N PRO A 145 17.61 -7.27 -11.61
CA PRO A 145 19.02 -7.67 -11.51
C PRO A 145 19.88 -7.34 -12.74
N ASP A 146 19.29 -7.26 -13.92
CA ASP A 146 19.96 -6.86 -15.17
C ASP A 146 20.12 -5.33 -15.33
N GLU A 147 19.82 -4.56 -14.27
CA GLU A 147 19.87 -3.09 -14.24
C GLU A 147 18.78 -2.40 -15.10
N THR A 148 17.84 -3.16 -15.67
CA THR A 148 16.71 -2.58 -16.42
C THR A 148 15.53 -2.27 -15.50
N TYR A 149 14.63 -1.42 -16.01
CA TYR A 149 13.45 -0.99 -15.28
C TYR A 149 12.16 -1.55 -15.90
N ILE A 150 11.27 -2.03 -15.03
CA ILE A 150 9.91 -2.42 -15.40
C ILE A 150 8.89 -1.59 -14.61
N LEU A 151 7.77 -1.28 -15.25
CA LEU A 151 6.66 -0.63 -14.58
C LEU A 151 5.82 -1.64 -13.81
N ALA A 152 5.53 -1.34 -12.55
CA ALA A 152 4.89 -2.28 -11.65
C ALA A 152 3.85 -1.65 -10.72
N GLN A 153 2.91 -2.48 -10.27
CA GLN A 153 1.97 -2.23 -9.20
C GLN A 153 2.08 -3.39 -8.21
N ILE A 154 2.73 -3.09 -7.08
CA ILE A 154 2.98 -4.05 -5.99
C ILE A 154 2.49 -3.48 -4.66
N PRO A 155 2.23 -4.31 -3.64
CA PRO A 155 1.84 -3.81 -2.33
C PRO A 155 2.94 -2.93 -1.72
N LYS A 156 2.54 -1.86 -1.03
CA LYS A 156 3.45 -0.84 -0.45
C LYS A 156 4.48 -1.42 0.51
N SER A 157 4.16 -2.52 1.20
CA SER A 157 5.09 -3.23 2.09
C SER A 157 6.33 -3.70 1.33
N TYR A 158 6.14 -4.36 0.19
CA TYR A 158 7.23 -4.84 -0.67
C TYR A 158 8.07 -3.68 -1.19
N ALA A 159 7.43 -2.60 -1.69
CA ALA A 159 8.16 -1.41 -2.14
C ALA A 159 9.03 -0.81 -1.01
N LYS A 160 8.51 -0.69 0.22
CA LYS A 160 9.30 -0.21 1.36
C LYS A 160 10.46 -1.15 1.70
N ASP A 161 10.24 -2.46 1.66
CA ASP A 161 11.29 -3.42 2.00
C ASP A 161 12.42 -3.39 0.97
N ILE A 162 12.09 -3.26 -0.32
CA ILE A 162 13.08 -3.06 -1.40
C ILE A 162 13.84 -1.75 -1.22
N GLN A 163 13.13 -0.64 -0.95
CA GLN A 163 13.75 0.66 -0.70
C GLN A 163 14.71 0.64 0.49
N ASN A 164 14.43 -0.19 1.50
CA ASN A 164 15.30 -0.40 2.66
C ASN A 164 16.49 -1.35 2.37
N GLY A 165 16.68 -1.78 1.12
CA GLY A 165 17.76 -2.67 0.70
C GLY A 165 17.56 -4.13 1.09
N LYS A 166 16.33 -4.55 1.42
CA LYS A 166 16.06 -5.97 1.71
C LYS A 166 15.87 -6.74 0.41
N SER A 167 16.48 -7.92 0.34
CA SER A 167 16.18 -8.88 -0.72
C SER A 167 14.80 -9.47 -0.51
N VAL A 168 13.86 -9.21 -1.42
CA VAL A 168 12.48 -9.68 -1.31
C VAL A 168 12.03 -10.31 -2.62
N THR A 169 11.46 -11.51 -2.52
CA THR A 169 10.74 -12.16 -3.62
C THR A 169 9.33 -11.59 -3.71
N LEU A 170 8.98 -11.03 -4.86
CA LEU A 170 7.65 -10.46 -5.06
C LEU A 170 6.57 -11.55 -5.10
N PRO A 171 5.30 -11.19 -4.79
CA PRO A 171 4.18 -12.10 -5.00
C PRO A 171 4.05 -12.50 -6.47
N ILE A 172 3.26 -13.53 -6.75
CA ILE A 172 2.98 -13.96 -8.13
C ILE A 172 2.29 -12.83 -8.88
N GLY A 173 2.87 -12.44 -10.02
CA GLY A 173 2.38 -11.34 -10.83
C GLY A 173 1.77 -11.75 -12.16
N LYS A 174 1.10 -10.78 -12.79
CA LYS A 174 0.64 -10.85 -14.18
C LYS A 174 1.03 -9.65 -15.01
N LYS A 175 1.10 -9.83 -16.33
CA LYS A 175 1.23 -8.72 -17.28
C LYS A 175 -0.16 -8.13 -17.47
N VAL A 176 -0.27 -6.82 -17.29
CA VAL A 176 -1.51 -6.10 -17.58
C VAL A 176 -1.19 -5.01 -18.59
N MET A 177 -1.79 -5.13 -19.77
CA MET A 177 -1.79 -4.06 -20.76
C MET A 177 -2.83 -3.02 -20.35
N LYS A 178 -2.40 -1.82 -19.97
CA LYS A 178 -3.29 -0.73 -19.60
C LYS A 178 -2.71 0.63 -19.93
N GLY A 179 -3.59 1.59 -20.17
CA GLY A 179 -3.21 2.98 -20.40
C GLY A 179 -2.61 3.61 -19.15
N ILE A 180 -1.60 4.45 -19.35
CA ILE A 180 -0.81 5.08 -18.29
C ILE A 180 -0.91 6.62 -18.45
N PRO A 181 -0.90 7.42 -17.36
CA PRO A 181 -0.93 8.87 -17.47
C PRO A 181 0.33 9.43 -18.15
N LYS A 182 0.20 10.55 -18.87
CA LYS A 182 1.31 11.21 -19.60
C LYS A 182 2.55 11.49 -18.72
N SER A 183 2.34 11.86 -17.45
CA SER A 183 3.44 12.10 -16.51
C SER A 183 4.28 10.86 -16.24
N LEU A 184 3.62 9.70 -16.19
CA LEU A 184 4.29 8.42 -15.98
C LEU A 184 4.97 7.95 -17.26
N HIS A 185 4.41 8.19 -18.44
CA HIS A 185 5.11 7.95 -19.71
C HIS A 185 6.45 8.69 -19.77
N GLN A 186 6.47 9.99 -19.47
CA GLN A 186 7.71 10.77 -19.45
C GLN A 186 8.75 10.23 -18.47
N LEU A 187 8.31 9.71 -17.31
CA LEU A 187 9.20 9.09 -16.35
C LEU A 187 9.71 7.74 -16.86
N CYS A 188 8.85 6.89 -17.43
CA CYS A 188 9.28 5.63 -18.02
C CYS A 188 10.31 5.85 -19.14
N ASP A 189 10.10 6.85 -20.00
CA ASP A 189 11.04 7.20 -21.07
C ASP A 189 12.42 7.60 -20.53
N GLN A 190 12.48 8.26 -19.37
CA GLN A 190 13.75 8.64 -18.73
C GLN A 190 14.55 7.43 -18.22
N TYR A 191 13.86 6.38 -17.80
CA TYR A 191 14.47 5.16 -17.24
C TYR A 191 14.54 4.02 -18.26
N ASP A 192 14.18 4.27 -19.52
CA ASP A 192 13.98 3.26 -20.56
C ASP A 192 13.12 2.07 -20.07
N ALA A 193 12.04 2.36 -19.34
CA ALA A 193 11.12 1.35 -18.84
C ALA A 193 10.04 1.03 -19.88
N ASP A 194 9.64 -0.24 -19.96
CA ASP A 194 8.53 -0.64 -20.83
C ASP A 194 7.20 -0.01 -20.36
N THR A 195 6.49 0.63 -21.28
CA THR A 195 5.18 1.24 -21.05
C THR A 195 4.03 0.41 -21.60
N GLY A 196 4.30 -0.66 -22.36
CA GLY A 196 3.27 -1.51 -22.95
C GLY A 196 2.57 -2.42 -21.93
N CYS A 197 3.33 -2.89 -20.93
CA CYS A 197 2.86 -3.84 -19.93
C CYS A 197 3.24 -3.39 -18.52
N VAL A 198 2.31 -3.57 -17.58
CA VAL A 198 2.54 -3.33 -16.15
C VAL A 198 2.60 -4.67 -15.43
N TYR A 199 3.64 -4.87 -14.62
CA TYR A 199 3.71 -5.97 -13.66
C TYR A 199 2.72 -5.75 -12.53
N TYR A 200 1.69 -6.60 -12.42
CA TYR A 200 0.64 -6.46 -11.42
C TYR A 200 0.65 -7.63 -10.45
N ALA A 201 0.89 -7.35 -9.16
CA ALA A 201 1.02 -8.37 -8.12
C ALA A 201 0.08 -8.14 -6.92
N PHE A 202 -1.10 -7.55 -7.17
CA PHE A 202 -2.15 -7.45 -6.17
C PHE A 202 -3.16 -8.59 -6.30
N CYS A 203 -3.62 -9.10 -5.16
CA CYS A 203 -4.78 -9.98 -5.08
C CYS A 203 -6.03 -9.13 -4.81
N ASP A 204 -6.74 -8.74 -5.87
CA ASP A 204 -7.89 -7.82 -5.82
C ASP A 204 -8.98 -8.33 -4.86
N GLU A 205 -9.37 -9.61 -5.01
CA GLU A 205 -10.40 -10.24 -4.18
C GLU A 205 -10.05 -10.24 -2.70
N TRP A 206 -8.79 -10.55 -2.38
CA TRP A 206 -8.33 -10.55 -0.99
C TRP A 206 -8.34 -9.14 -0.42
N GLN A 207 -7.89 -8.15 -1.18
CA GLN A 207 -7.84 -6.74 -0.75
C GLN A 207 -9.24 -6.18 -0.54
N GLU A 208 -10.18 -6.45 -1.44
CA GLU A 208 -11.58 -6.04 -1.30
C GLU A 208 -12.22 -6.66 -0.05
N LYS A 209 -12.05 -7.97 0.15
CA LYS A 209 -12.64 -8.69 1.29
C LYS A 209 -12.08 -8.24 2.64
N HIS A 210 -10.80 -7.91 2.71
CA HIS A 210 -10.11 -7.60 3.97
C HIS A 210 -9.93 -6.11 4.24
N GLN A 211 -10.34 -5.21 3.33
CA GLN A 211 -10.20 -3.76 3.52
C GLN A 211 -10.81 -3.28 4.86
N THR A 212 -12.00 -3.77 5.21
CA THR A 212 -12.66 -3.42 6.48
C THR A 212 -11.91 -4.01 7.68
N ALA A 213 -11.44 -5.25 7.60
CA ALA A 213 -10.70 -5.90 8.67
C ALA A 213 -9.36 -5.17 8.95
N VAL A 214 -8.61 -4.84 7.89
CA VAL A 214 -7.38 -4.04 7.97
C VAL A 214 -7.64 -2.70 8.65
N PHE A 215 -8.73 -2.02 8.29
CA PHE A 215 -9.11 -0.76 8.91
C PHE A 215 -9.41 -0.92 10.41
N VAL A 216 -10.21 -1.90 10.80
CA VAL A 216 -10.59 -2.15 12.21
C VAL A 216 -9.36 -2.51 13.06
N ILE A 217 -8.49 -3.40 12.56
CA ILE A 217 -7.26 -3.78 13.27
C ILE A 217 -6.37 -2.54 13.48
N ARG A 218 -6.16 -1.75 12.43
CA ARG A 218 -5.34 -0.55 12.51
C ARG A 218 -5.94 0.47 13.51
N ALA A 219 -7.26 0.70 13.45
CA ALA A 219 -7.95 1.60 14.36
C ALA A 219 -7.86 1.12 15.82
N GLY A 220 -8.00 -0.20 16.06
CA GLY A 220 -7.87 -0.80 17.38
C GLY A 220 -6.48 -0.60 17.98
N VAL A 221 -5.42 -0.98 17.25
CA VAL A 221 -4.03 -0.84 17.72
C VAL A 221 -3.67 0.61 17.99
N VAL A 222 -4.03 1.52 17.08
CA VAL A 222 -3.73 2.96 17.24
C VAL A 222 -4.47 3.56 18.44
N SER A 223 -5.70 3.11 18.70
CA SER A 223 -6.46 3.54 19.89
C SER A 223 -5.76 3.07 21.18
N VAL A 224 -5.32 1.81 21.23
CA VAL A 224 -4.60 1.28 22.40
C VAL A 224 -3.31 2.06 22.65
N VAL A 225 -2.52 2.32 21.60
CA VAL A 225 -1.28 3.09 21.71
C VAL A 225 -1.55 4.53 22.15
N PHE A 226 -2.56 5.17 21.58
CA PHE A 226 -2.95 6.52 21.94
C PHE A 226 -3.28 6.63 23.44
N PHE A 227 -4.17 5.79 23.95
CA PHE A 227 -4.55 5.83 25.36
C PHE A 227 -3.39 5.44 26.27
N GLY A 228 -2.61 4.41 25.91
CA GLY A 228 -1.44 3.99 26.69
C GLY A 228 -0.41 5.09 26.86
N ILE A 229 -0.07 5.81 25.77
CA ILE A 229 0.89 6.92 25.81
C ILE A 229 0.29 8.13 26.53
N ALA A 230 -0.96 8.50 26.23
CA ALA A 230 -1.59 9.67 26.84
C ALA A 230 -1.67 9.53 28.37
N ILE A 231 -2.15 8.38 28.87
CA ILE A 231 -2.25 8.11 30.31
C ILE A 231 -0.86 8.15 30.96
N SER A 232 0.14 7.50 30.34
CA SER A 232 1.51 7.47 30.86
C SER A 232 2.11 8.86 30.97
N LEU A 233 1.96 9.70 29.93
CA LEU A 233 2.46 11.07 29.93
C LEU A 233 1.76 11.96 30.95
N ILE A 234 0.45 11.80 31.14
CA ILE A 234 -0.32 12.55 32.15
C ILE A 234 0.16 12.18 33.56
N LEU A 235 0.31 10.89 33.87
CA LEU A 235 0.78 10.42 35.17
C LEU A 235 2.19 10.94 35.48
N ILE A 236 3.11 10.84 34.51
CA ILE A 236 4.48 11.36 34.64
C ILE A 236 4.45 12.88 34.81
N GLY A 237 3.71 13.59 33.97
CA GLY A 237 3.61 15.06 34.01
C GLY A 237 3.07 15.56 35.36
N ASN A 238 1.98 14.96 35.86
CA ASN A 238 1.42 15.35 37.15
C ASN A 238 2.41 15.11 38.30
N LYS A 239 3.14 13.99 38.27
CA LYS A 239 4.17 13.66 39.27
C LYS A 239 5.36 14.62 39.23
N VAL A 240 5.86 14.95 38.03
CA VAL A 240 7.01 15.86 37.84
C VAL A 240 6.68 17.30 38.22
N PHE A 241 5.49 17.78 37.87
CA PHE A 241 5.09 19.17 38.09
C PHE A 241 4.33 19.40 39.41
N GLY A 242 4.24 18.39 40.27
CA GLY A 242 3.62 18.48 41.60
C GLY A 242 2.16 18.92 41.57
N VAL A 243 1.44 18.60 40.49
CA VAL A 243 0.02 18.93 40.37
C VAL A 243 -0.75 17.94 41.24
N LYS A 244 -1.20 18.39 42.42
CA LYS A 244 -2.11 17.61 43.26
C LYS A 244 -3.43 17.45 42.52
N ASP A 245 -3.89 16.20 42.38
CA ASP A 245 -5.21 15.88 41.86
C ASP A 245 -6.25 16.70 42.65
N ALA A 246 -7.04 17.49 41.92
CA ALA A 246 -8.14 18.29 42.46
C ALA A 246 -9.45 17.64 42.05
#